data_AF-A0A1E7I2U2-F1
#
_entry.id   AF-A0A1E7I2U2-F1
#
_cell.length_a   1.000
_cell.length_b   1.000
_cell.length_c   1.000
_cell.angle_alpha   90.00
_cell.angle_beta   90.00
_cell.angle_gamma   90.00
#
_symmetry.space_group_name_H-M   'P 1'
#
loop_
_entity.id
_entity.type
_entity.pdbx_description
1 polymer ?
#
loop_
_entity_poly.entity_id
_entity_poly.type
_entity_poly.pdbx_seq_one_letter_code
_entity_poly.pdbx_strand_id
1 'polypeptide(L)'
;MRTAMFLAVLTVFGLSFVEYGITDSATYVGSEACAECHEQEFSNYSKYSKKAHSSASIKIMASDLDADEVKECYVCHSTGYGKPGGFVSFESTPHLADAGCEVCHGPGSLHAEDGDPDLIQAKMSIEECETCHNADRVENFNFKPLIYGGAH
;
A
#
# COMPACT_ATOMS: atom_id res chain seq x y z
N MET A 1 52.54 43.23 -19.88
CA MET A 1 52.87 41.79 -19.77
C MET A 1 52.48 41.32 -18.38
N ARG A 2 51.58 40.33 -18.30
CA ARG A 2 51.35 39.40 -17.15
C ARG A 2 50.73 40.09 -15.91
N THR A 3 49.61 39.68 -15.32
CA THR A 3 48.80 38.45 -15.45
C THR A 3 47.48 38.77 -14.72
N ALA A 4 46.36 38.64 -15.42
CA ALA A 4 45.03 38.57 -14.82
C ALA A 4 44.67 37.09 -14.65
N MET A 5 44.34 36.67 -13.44
CA MET A 5 43.40 35.55 -13.21
C MET A 5 43.06 35.50 -11.72
N PHE A 6 42.03 36.25 -11.32
CA PHE A 6 41.32 35.96 -10.08
C PHE A 6 40.37 34.79 -10.38
N LEU A 7 40.74 33.59 -9.94
CA LEU A 7 39.85 32.44 -9.88
C LEU A 7 38.83 32.69 -8.77
N ALA A 8 37.67 33.24 -9.13
CA ALA A 8 36.49 33.22 -8.28
C ALA A 8 35.95 31.79 -8.26
N VAL A 9 36.35 31.02 -7.25
CA VAL A 9 35.75 29.71 -6.95
C VAL A 9 34.37 29.98 -6.35
N LEU A 10 33.36 30.06 -7.20
CA LEU A 10 31.96 29.99 -6.81
C LEU A 10 31.68 28.54 -6.41
N THR A 11 31.92 28.21 -5.14
CA THR A 11 31.38 27.00 -4.53
C THR A 11 29.86 27.15 -4.51
N VAL A 12 29.21 26.65 -5.56
CA VAL A 12 27.77 26.38 -5.55
C VAL A 12 27.58 25.27 -4.52
N PHE A 13 27.28 25.66 -3.29
CA PHE A 13 26.77 24.75 -2.27
C PHE A 13 25.40 24.32 -2.80
N GLY A 14 25.40 23.20 -3.54
CA GLY A 14 24.18 22.52 -3.93
C GLY A 14 23.49 22.08 -2.65
N LEU A 15 22.59 22.92 -2.13
CA LEU A 15 21.54 22.49 -1.23
C LEU A 15 20.68 21.53 -2.05
N SER A 16 21.05 20.25 -1.99
CA SER A 16 20.14 19.15 -2.27
C SER A 16 18.94 19.39 -1.35
N PHE A 17 17.90 20.01 -1.88
CA PHE A 17 16.56 19.86 -1.34
C PHE A 17 16.27 18.37 -1.45
N VAL A 18 16.52 17.65 -0.36
CA VAL A 18 15.94 16.32 -0.16
C VAL A 18 14.46 16.61 -0.03
N GLU A 19 13.74 16.39 -1.14
CA GLU A 19 12.30 16.42 -1.18
C GLU A 19 11.82 15.22 -0.35
N TYR A 20 11.74 15.44 0.95
CA TYR A 20 11.16 14.49 1.88
C TYR A 20 9.66 14.52 1.60
N GLY A 21 9.19 13.57 0.79
CA GLY A 21 7.77 13.42 0.52
C GLY A 21 7.02 13.37 1.86
N ILE A 22 5.96 14.15 1.98
CA ILE A 22 5.09 14.28 3.17
C ILE A 22 4.49 12.91 3.59
N THR A 23 4.66 11.87 2.79
CA THR A 23 4.18 10.51 3.02
C THR A 23 4.98 9.71 4.07
N ASP A 24 6.18 10.14 4.48
CA ASP A 24 7.01 9.34 5.40
C ASP A 24 6.46 9.24 6.83
N SER A 25 5.46 10.06 7.20
CA SER A 25 4.77 10.01 8.49
C SER A 25 3.37 9.38 8.44
N ALA A 26 2.84 9.06 7.27
CA ALA A 26 1.49 8.52 7.16
C ALA A 26 1.43 7.07 7.67
N THR A 27 0.45 6.77 8.51
CA THR A 27 0.14 5.43 8.99
C THR A 27 -1.12 4.85 8.33
N TYR A 28 -1.20 3.52 8.32
CA TYR A 28 -2.40 2.78 7.94
C TYR A 28 -3.50 2.97 9.00
N VAL A 29 -4.73 3.18 8.55
CA VAL A 29 -5.90 3.40 9.42
C VAL A 29 -6.98 2.33 9.27
N GLY A 30 -6.89 1.47 8.26
CA GLY A 30 -7.88 0.46 7.94
C GLY A 30 -9.03 0.99 7.09
N SER A 31 -9.69 0.07 6.37
CA SER A 31 -10.74 0.41 5.41
C SER A 31 -11.96 1.07 6.06
N GLU A 32 -12.25 0.75 7.32
CA GLU A 32 -13.38 1.30 8.07
C GLU A 32 -13.27 2.82 8.24
N ALA A 33 -12.06 3.36 8.38
CA ALA A 33 -11.84 4.82 8.48
C ALA A 33 -12.26 5.55 7.19
N CYS A 34 -12.18 4.86 6.04
CA CYS A 34 -12.59 5.43 4.75
C CYS A 34 -14.12 5.57 4.64
N ALA A 35 -14.89 4.78 5.39
CA ALA A 35 -16.35 4.69 5.23
C ALA A 35 -17.10 5.97 5.59
N GLU A 36 -16.50 6.83 6.43
CA GLU A 36 -17.12 8.09 6.86
C GLU A 36 -17.31 9.08 5.71
N CYS A 37 -16.35 9.14 4.77
CA CYS A 37 -16.41 10.02 3.60
C CYS A 37 -16.70 9.27 2.28
N HIS A 38 -16.33 7.99 2.20
CA HIS A 38 -16.45 7.15 1.00
C HIS A 38 -17.43 5.98 1.21
N GLU A 39 -18.65 6.30 1.66
CA GLU A 39 -19.67 5.30 2.00
C GLU A 39 -19.98 4.36 0.83
N GLN A 40 -20.11 4.91 -0.38
CA GLN A 40 -20.50 4.15 -1.55
C GLN A 40 -19.40 3.18 -1.99
N GLU A 41 -18.15 3.64 -2.02
CA GLU A 41 -16.98 2.85 -2.37
C GLU A 41 -16.75 1.76 -1.32
N PHE A 42 -16.79 2.12 -0.03
CA PHE A 42 -16.64 1.18 1.08
C PHE A 42 -17.74 0.11 1.07
N SER A 43 -18.99 0.50 0.83
CA SER A 43 -20.13 -0.41 0.71
C SER A 43 -19.97 -1.39 -0.45
N ASN A 44 -19.50 -0.92 -1.62
CA ASN A 44 -19.23 -1.78 -2.77
C ASN A 44 -18.07 -2.74 -2.51
N TYR A 45 -16.96 -2.22 -2.00
CA TYR A 45 -15.80 -3.01 -1.58
C TYR A 45 -16.22 -4.13 -0.61
N SER A 46 -16.89 -3.77 0.47
CA SER A 46 -17.26 -4.70 1.54
C SER A 46 -18.23 -5.79 1.09
N LYS A 47 -19.11 -5.49 0.12
CA LYS A 47 -20.14 -6.44 -0.33
C LYS A 47 -19.68 -7.34 -1.47
N TYR A 48 -18.91 -6.79 -2.40
CA TYR A 48 -18.67 -7.45 -3.69
C TYR A 48 -17.21 -7.88 -3.87
N SER A 49 -16.27 -7.30 -3.13
CA SER A 49 -14.86 -7.66 -3.24
C SER A 49 -14.52 -8.85 -2.35
N LYS A 50 -13.84 -9.85 -2.93
CA LYS A 50 -13.22 -10.91 -2.13
C LYS A 50 -12.05 -10.40 -1.27
N LYS A 51 -11.47 -9.25 -1.63
CA LYS A 51 -10.35 -8.64 -0.88
C LYS A 51 -10.78 -8.20 0.52
N ALA A 52 -12.04 -7.78 0.68
CA ALA A 52 -12.65 -7.43 1.97
C ALA A 52 -12.78 -8.59 2.97
N HIS A 53 -12.48 -9.81 2.54
CA HIS A 53 -12.59 -11.02 3.34
C HIS A 53 -11.37 -11.93 3.19
N SER A 54 -10.23 -11.38 2.75
CA SER A 54 -9.03 -12.17 2.47
C SER A 54 -8.44 -12.82 3.72
N SER A 55 -8.63 -12.23 4.89
CA SER A 55 -8.24 -12.81 6.18
C SER A 55 -8.93 -14.15 6.45
N ALA A 56 -10.18 -14.32 6.00
CA ALA A 56 -10.90 -15.57 6.15
C ALA A 56 -10.26 -16.69 5.31
N SER A 57 -9.86 -16.38 4.07
CA SER A 57 -9.14 -17.32 3.22
C SER A 57 -7.79 -17.71 3.82
N ILE A 58 -7.03 -16.76 4.37
CA ILE A 58 -5.75 -17.06 5.03
C ILE A 58 -5.98 -18.00 6.22
N LYS A 59 -6.97 -17.75 7.07
CA LYS A 59 -7.27 -18.58 8.24
C LYS A 59 -7.65 -20.02 7.87
N ILE A 60 -8.31 -20.21 6.73
CA ILE A 60 -8.64 -21.55 6.21
C ILE A 60 -7.36 -22.27 5.76
N MET A 61 -6.50 -21.60 5.00
CA MET A 61 -5.28 -22.22 4.46
C MET A 61 -4.22 -22.46 5.54
N ALA A 62 -4.20 -21.64 6.60
CA ALA A 62 -3.19 -21.69 7.64
C ALA A 62 -3.15 -23.00 8.44
N SER A 63 -4.18 -23.84 8.40
CA SER A 63 -4.15 -25.15 9.06
C SER A 63 -3.19 -26.14 8.39
N ASP A 64 -2.90 -25.94 7.12
CA ASP A 64 -2.11 -26.86 6.28
C ASP A 64 -0.71 -26.32 5.95
N LEU A 65 -0.36 -25.14 6.50
CA LEU A 65 0.86 -24.40 6.20
C LEU A 65 1.68 -24.15 7.47
N ASP A 66 2.98 -24.00 7.33
CA ASP A 66 3.82 -23.51 8.41
C ASP A 66 3.70 -21.99 8.61
N ALA A 67 4.26 -21.51 9.71
CA ALA A 67 4.14 -20.10 10.09
C ALA A 67 4.83 -19.12 9.13
N ASP A 68 5.87 -19.55 8.41
CA ASP A 68 6.56 -18.71 7.44
C ASP A 68 5.80 -18.69 6.10
N GLU A 69 5.25 -19.83 5.66
CA GLU A 69 4.36 -19.92 4.50
C GLU A 69 3.10 -19.04 4.69
N VAL A 70 2.51 -19.03 5.89
CA VAL A 70 1.37 -18.16 6.20
C VAL A 70 1.73 -16.68 6.10
N LYS A 71 2.96 -16.29 6.48
CA LYS A 71 3.40 -14.88 6.37
C LYS A 71 3.49 -14.41 4.93
N GLU A 72 3.84 -15.31 3.99
CA GLU A 72 3.85 -14.96 2.56
C GLU A 72 2.46 -14.57 2.04
N CYS A 73 1.41 -15.12 2.64
CA CYS A 73 0.03 -14.77 2.30
C CYS A 73 -0.29 -13.31 2.69
N TYR A 74 0.21 -12.86 3.85
CA TYR A 74 -0.07 -11.51 4.36
C TYR A 74 0.43 -10.40 3.43
N VAL A 75 1.50 -10.65 2.67
CA VAL A 75 2.08 -9.68 1.72
C VAL A 75 1.04 -9.10 0.77
N CYS A 76 0.06 -9.91 0.34
CA CYS A 76 -0.95 -9.51 -0.63
C CYS A 76 -2.39 -9.55 -0.11
N HIS A 77 -2.63 -10.28 0.98
CA HIS A 77 -3.96 -10.53 1.52
C HIS A 77 -4.22 -9.83 2.86
N SER A 78 -3.37 -8.87 3.22
CA SER A 78 -3.57 -7.97 4.36
C SER A 78 -3.07 -6.56 4.02
N THR A 79 -3.37 -5.58 4.88
CA THR A 79 -3.03 -4.18 4.63
C THR A 79 -1.67 -3.84 5.23
N GLY A 80 -0.71 -3.47 4.38
CA GLY A 80 0.58 -2.92 4.82
C GLY A 80 1.54 -3.92 5.50
N TYR A 81 1.37 -5.23 5.33
CA TYR A 81 2.28 -6.21 5.95
C TYR A 81 3.74 -5.94 5.60
N GLY A 82 4.62 -5.93 6.62
CA GLY A 82 6.04 -5.61 6.46
C GLY A 82 6.35 -4.13 6.23
N LYS A 83 5.34 -3.24 6.28
CA LYS A 83 5.50 -1.78 6.25
C LYS A 83 5.30 -1.18 7.65
N PRO A 84 5.91 -0.03 7.97
CA PRO A 84 5.68 0.67 9.22
C PRO A 84 4.18 0.94 9.44
N GLY A 85 3.67 0.58 10.62
CA GLY A 85 2.26 0.77 10.99
C GLY A 85 1.25 -0.14 10.28
N GLY A 86 1.70 -1.10 9.46
CA GLY A 86 0.81 -2.02 8.76
C GLY A 86 0.44 -3.27 9.57
N PHE A 87 -0.18 -4.24 8.90
CA PHE A 87 -0.61 -5.49 9.52
C PHE A 87 0.56 -6.25 10.14
N VAL A 88 0.37 -6.71 11.38
CA VAL A 88 1.33 -7.52 12.15
C VAL A 88 0.76 -8.91 12.42
N SER A 89 -0.45 -8.97 12.99
CA SER A 89 -1.15 -10.22 13.28
C SER A 89 -2.66 -9.96 13.44
N PHE A 90 -3.46 -11.03 13.39
CA PHE A 90 -4.90 -10.93 13.58
C PHE A 90 -5.30 -10.42 14.97
N GLU A 91 -4.43 -10.58 15.97
CA GLU A 91 -4.63 -10.12 17.34
C GLU A 91 -4.18 -8.68 17.53
N SER A 92 -3.06 -8.29 16.92
CA SER A 92 -2.43 -6.99 17.15
C SER A 92 -3.05 -5.88 16.29
N THR A 93 -3.40 -6.22 15.04
CA THR A 93 -3.89 -5.27 14.04
C THR A 93 -5.08 -5.86 13.27
N PRO A 94 -6.18 -6.24 13.94
CA PRO A 94 -7.31 -6.89 13.28
C PRO A 94 -7.96 -6.05 12.19
N HIS A 95 -7.95 -4.72 12.34
CA HIS A 95 -8.50 -3.76 11.37
C HIS A 95 -7.67 -3.66 10.07
N LEU A 96 -6.47 -4.26 10.03
CA LEU A 96 -5.60 -4.32 8.84
C LEU A 96 -5.53 -5.74 8.25
N ALA A 97 -6.35 -6.67 8.76
CA ALA A 97 -6.25 -8.09 8.46
C ALA A 97 -6.64 -8.45 7.02
N ASP A 98 -7.50 -7.66 6.40
CA ASP A 98 -7.95 -7.87 5.04
C ASP A 98 -7.15 -7.01 4.06
N ALA A 99 -7.21 -7.36 2.77
CA ALA A 99 -6.67 -6.55 1.71
C ALA A 99 -7.59 -5.33 1.50
N GLY A 100 -7.31 -4.29 2.28
CA GLY A 100 -8.08 -3.06 2.45
C GLY A 100 -7.93 -2.05 1.33
N CYS A 101 -8.60 -0.90 1.49
CA CYS A 101 -8.45 0.27 0.62
C CYS A 101 -6.97 0.63 0.45
N GLU A 102 -6.24 0.62 1.55
CA GLU A 102 -4.85 1.06 1.67
C GLU A 102 -3.83 0.07 1.09
N VAL A 103 -4.24 -1.13 0.64
CA VAL A 103 -3.36 -2.01 -0.15
C VAL A 103 -3.04 -1.38 -1.50
N CYS A 104 -4.01 -0.67 -2.09
CA CYS A 104 -3.81 0.07 -3.34
C CYS A 104 -3.50 1.54 -3.04
N HIS A 105 -4.28 2.15 -2.17
CA HIS A 105 -4.25 3.60 -1.94
C HIS A 105 -3.10 4.07 -1.01
N GLY A 106 -2.37 3.14 -0.39
CA GLY A 106 -1.33 3.46 0.59
C GLY A 106 -1.90 3.93 1.94
N PRO A 107 -1.02 4.29 2.91
CA PRO A 107 -1.44 4.71 4.25
C PRO A 107 -2.27 6.01 4.19
N GLY A 108 -3.50 5.95 4.68
CA GLY A 108 -4.51 7.00 4.48
C GLY A 108 -4.68 7.99 5.63
N SER A 109 -3.93 7.87 6.72
CA SER A 109 -4.11 8.73 7.93
C SER A 109 -4.17 10.24 7.64
N LEU A 110 -3.21 10.78 6.88
CA LEU A 110 -3.17 12.21 6.57
C LEU A 110 -4.34 12.64 5.68
N HIS A 111 -4.69 11.81 4.69
CA HIS A 111 -5.86 12.06 3.86
C HIS A 111 -7.18 11.99 4.64
N ALA A 112 -7.30 11.06 5.58
CA ALA A 112 -8.48 10.95 6.43
C ALA A 112 -8.64 12.15 7.37
N GLU A 113 -7.54 12.78 7.78
CA GLU A 113 -7.55 13.98 8.63
C GLU A 113 -7.88 15.25 7.83
N ASP A 114 -7.20 15.49 6.71
CA ASP A 114 -7.29 16.74 5.95
C ASP A 114 -8.32 16.71 4.79
N GLY A 115 -8.70 15.51 4.34
CA GLY A 115 -9.55 15.30 3.17
C GLY A 115 -8.87 15.59 1.82
N ASP A 116 -7.57 15.90 1.82
CA ASP A 116 -6.82 16.26 0.61
C ASP A 116 -6.46 15.02 -0.22
N PRO A 117 -6.95 14.89 -1.47
CA PRO A 117 -6.66 13.74 -2.32
C PRO A 117 -5.18 13.61 -2.73
N ASP A 118 -4.38 14.67 -2.59
CA ASP A 118 -2.93 14.61 -2.88
C ASP A 118 -2.13 13.95 -1.74
N LEU A 119 -2.75 13.71 -0.58
CA LEU A 119 -2.16 13.01 0.58
C LEU A 119 -2.37 11.49 0.55
N ILE A 120 -2.90 10.94 -0.54
CA ILE A 120 -3.13 9.51 -0.72
C ILE A 120 -2.92 9.11 -2.19
N GLN A 121 -2.65 7.83 -2.46
CA GLN A 121 -2.55 7.34 -3.84
C GLN A 121 -3.95 7.27 -4.47
N ALA A 122 -4.47 8.40 -4.96
CA ALA A 122 -5.81 8.45 -5.55
C ALA A 122 -5.89 7.79 -6.93
N LYS A 123 -4.78 7.79 -7.70
CA LYS A 123 -4.72 7.24 -9.06
C LYS A 123 -3.75 6.07 -9.09
N MET A 124 -4.28 4.88 -9.38
CA MET A 124 -3.48 3.68 -9.57
C MET A 124 -2.98 3.56 -11.00
N SER A 125 -1.74 3.12 -11.16
CA SER A 125 -1.26 2.52 -12.40
C SER A 125 -1.37 0.98 -12.33
N ILE A 126 -1.04 0.31 -13.43
CA ILE A 126 -1.01 -1.16 -13.47
C ILE A 126 0.15 -1.72 -12.65
N GLU A 127 1.25 -0.97 -12.52
CA GLU A 127 2.45 -1.43 -11.83
C GLU A 127 2.16 -1.71 -10.34
N GLU A 128 1.31 -0.91 -9.69
CA GLU A 128 0.92 -1.18 -8.30
C GLU A 128 0.14 -2.50 -8.17
N CYS A 129 -0.68 -2.86 -9.17
CA CYS A 129 -1.42 -4.12 -9.18
C CYS A 129 -0.48 -5.34 -9.34
N GLU A 130 0.61 -5.19 -10.10
CA GLU A 130 1.58 -6.25 -10.38
C GLU A 130 2.41 -6.64 -9.15
N THR A 131 2.44 -5.81 -8.10
CA THR A 131 3.03 -6.17 -6.79
C THR A 131 2.50 -7.52 -6.29
N CYS A 132 1.21 -7.81 -6.54
CA CYS A 132 0.56 -9.06 -6.15
C CYS A 132 0.07 -9.88 -7.34
N HIS A 133 -0.27 -9.25 -8.46
CA HIS A 133 -0.76 -9.91 -9.67
C HIS A 133 0.34 -10.05 -10.72
N ASN A 134 1.43 -10.74 -10.38
CA ASN A 134 2.56 -11.01 -11.28
C ASN A 134 2.63 -12.47 -11.75
N ALA A 135 3.49 -12.71 -12.75
CA ALA A 135 3.69 -14.01 -13.37
C ALA A 135 4.07 -15.11 -12.37
N ASP A 136 4.93 -14.80 -11.39
CA ASP A 136 5.38 -15.77 -10.39
C ASP A 136 4.20 -16.27 -9.54
N ARG A 137 3.26 -15.40 -9.16
CA ARG A 137 2.05 -15.81 -8.42
C ARG A 137 1.06 -16.58 -9.29
N VAL A 138 0.96 -16.24 -10.57
CA VAL A 138 0.10 -16.93 -11.54
C VAL A 138 0.54 -18.36 -11.78
N GLU A 139 1.85 -18.59 -11.91
CA GLU A 139 2.42 -19.94 -12.09
C GLU A 139 2.16 -20.84 -10.87
N ASN A 140 2.30 -20.28 -9.67
CA ASN A 140 2.13 -21.04 -8.42
C ASN A 140 0.68 -21.45 -8.13
N PHE A 141 -0.31 -20.66 -8.57
CA PHE A 141 -1.74 -20.93 -8.27
C PHE A 141 -2.57 -21.32 -9.51
N ASN A 142 -1.97 -21.45 -10.69
CA ASN A 142 -2.66 -21.70 -11.96
C ASN A 142 -3.85 -20.74 -12.20
N PHE A 143 -3.75 -19.50 -11.71
CA PHE A 143 -4.85 -18.54 -11.72
C PHE A 143 -4.59 -17.45 -12.75
N LYS A 144 -5.48 -17.29 -13.75
CA LYS A 144 -5.38 -16.16 -14.67
C LYS A 144 -5.64 -14.87 -13.89
N PRO A 145 -4.69 -13.92 -13.81
CA PRO A 145 -4.86 -12.74 -12.98
C PRO A 145 -5.96 -11.87 -13.60
N LEU A 146 -7.03 -11.66 -12.83
CA LEU A 146 -8.12 -10.76 -13.22
C LEU A 146 -7.73 -9.32 -12.88
N ILE A 147 -6.70 -8.81 -13.56
CA ILE A 147 -6.24 -7.42 -13.41
C ILE A 147 -7.36 -6.44 -13.80
N TYR A 148 -8.26 -6.86 -14.70
CA TYR A 148 -9.42 -6.10 -15.17
C TYR A 148 -10.75 -6.56 -14.57
N GLY A 149 -10.72 -7.35 -13.49
CA GLY A 149 -11.91 -7.99 -12.89
C GLY A 149 -12.82 -7.07 -12.07
N GLY A 150 -12.58 -5.76 -12.08
CA GLY A 150 -13.35 -4.78 -11.29
C GLY A 150 -12.89 -4.72 -9.85
N ALA A 151 -11.70 -4.15 -9.61
CA ALA A 151 -11.28 -3.73 -8.27
C ALA A 151 -11.76 -2.30 -7.92
N HIS A 152 -12.69 -1.77 -8.72
CA HIS A 152 -13.28 -0.44 -8.64
C HIS A 152 -14.77 -0.57 -8.98
#